data_AF-A0A1M6NI86-F1
#
_entry.id   AF-A0A1M6NI86-F1
#
_cell.length_a   1.000
_cell.length_b   1.000
_cell.length_c   1.000
_cell.angle_alpha   90.00
_cell.angle_beta   90.00
_cell.angle_gamma   90.00
#
_symmetry.space_group_name_H-M   'P 1'
#
loop_
_entity.id
_entity.type
_entity.pdbx_description
1 polymer ?
#
loop_
_entity_poly.entity_id
_entity_poly.type
_entity_poly.pdbx_seq_one_letter_code
_entity_poly.pdbx_strand_id
1 'polypeptide(L)'
;MVKKAKILTIIFHSIIVIAAGHGMGIMLMLDLVSIPSIIKNGFELNLTNEYESRFLITGSISMIGKIVLIVSLFSKSILIKNILVIQGIILLLISFGVLTIGDWFYESLFIISFCSGIPFLMYSGRVTYLMIKQNK
;
A
#
# COMPACT_ATOMS: atom_id res chain seq x y z
N MET A 1 -11.18 4.43 -18.49
CA MET A 1 -9.72 4.49 -18.24
C MET A 1 -9.36 4.54 -16.75
N VAL A 2 -9.95 5.42 -15.94
CA VAL A 2 -9.66 5.53 -14.50
C VAL A 2 -9.82 4.22 -13.73
N LYS A 3 -10.90 3.45 -13.98
CA LYS A 3 -11.11 2.14 -13.32
C LYS A 3 -9.93 1.18 -13.51
N LYS A 4 -9.42 1.06 -14.75
CA LYS A 4 -8.25 0.20 -15.07
C LYS A 4 -7.00 0.68 -14.33
N ALA A 5 -6.76 2.00 -14.29
CA ALA A 5 -5.63 2.56 -13.56
C ALA A 5 -5.71 2.25 -12.06
N LYS A 6 -6.89 2.36 -11.44
CA LYS A 6 -7.11 2.01 -10.02
C LYS A 6 -6.82 0.53 -9.73
N ILE A 7 -7.30 -0.36 -10.58
CA ILE A 7 -7.03 -1.81 -10.45
C ILE A 7 -5.53 -2.07 -10.56
N LEU A 8 -4.86 -1.44 -11.53
CA LEU A 8 -3.41 -1.57 -11.67
C LEU A 8 -2.65 -1.00 -10.47
N THR A 9 -3.08 0.12 -9.87
CA THR A 9 -2.50 0.62 -8.61
C THR A 9 -2.59 -0.42 -7.49
N ILE A 10 -3.74 -1.09 -7.33
CA ILE A 10 -3.91 -2.16 -6.33
C ILE A 10 -2.97 -3.33 -6.62
N ILE A 11 -2.91 -3.79 -7.88
CA ILE A 11 -2.06 -4.92 -8.29
C ILE A 11 -0.59 -4.58 -8.05
N PHE A 12 -0.13 -3.42 -8.54
CA PHE A 12 1.26 -2.99 -8.37
C PHE A 12 1.63 -2.82 -6.90
N HIS A 13 0.72 -2.34 -6.04
CA HIS A 13 0.98 -2.30 -4.60
C HIS A 13 1.06 -3.70 -3.98
N SER A 14 0.23 -4.64 -4.45
CA SER A 14 0.16 -6.01 -3.93
C SER A 14 1.41 -6.85 -4.25
N ILE A 15 2.08 -6.57 -5.37
CA ILE A 15 3.28 -7.29 -5.81
C ILE A 15 4.59 -6.61 -5.40
N ILE A 16 4.53 -5.54 -4.59
CA ILE A 16 5.75 -4.94 -4.00
C ILE A 16 6.47 -6.04 -3.23
N VAL A 17 7.74 -6.24 -3.56
CA VAL A 17 8.58 -7.27 -2.96
C VAL A 17 9.02 -6.78 -1.60
N ILE A 18 8.89 -7.64 -0.60
CA ILE A 18 9.28 -7.37 0.78
C ILE A 18 10.33 -8.40 1.14
N ALA A 19 11.54 -7.93 1.47
CA ALA A 19 12.63 -8.83 1.83
C ALA A 19 12.82 -8.77 3.35
N ALA A 20 12.76 -9.92 4.01
CA ALA A 20 13.01 -10.10 5.43
C ALA A 20 14.32 -10.89 5.61
N GLY A 21 14.94 -10.83 6.79
CA GLY A 21 16.25 -11.44 7.05
C GLY A 21 16.34 -12.95 6.74
N HIS A 22 15.19 -13.62 6.60
CA HIS A 22 15.08 -15.05 6.31
C HIS A 22 14.34 -15.39 4.99
N GLY A 23 13.99 -14.41 4.14
CA GLY A 23 13.34 -14.70 2.86
C GLY A 23 12.71 -13.49 2.16
N MET A 24 12.15 -13.72 0.97
CA MET A 24 11.40 -12.70 0.21
C MET A 24 9.92 -13.07 0.18
N GLY A 25 9.07 -12.06 0.34
CA GLY A 25 7.63 -12.13 0.18
C GLY A 25 7.10 -11.00 -0.70
N ILE A 26 5.78 -10.92 -0.80
CA ILE A 26 5.09 -9.81 -1.45
C ILE A 26 4.14 -9.14 -0.47
N MET A 27 3.85 -7.85 -0.70
CA MET A 27 2.94 -7.07 0.13
C MET A 27 1.58 -7.77 0.33
N LEU A 28 1.07 -8.49 -0.67
CA LEU A 28 -0.17 -9.25 -0.53
C LEU A 28 -0.10 -10.33 0.57
N MET A 29 1.03 -11.02 0.72
CA MET A 29 1.19 -12.02 1.78
C MET A 29 1.16 -11.33 3.16
N LEU A 30 1.81 -10.17 3.23
CA LEU A 30 1.90 -9.38 4.45
C LEU A 30 0.52 -8.81 4.85
N ASP A 31 -0.32 -8.41 3.88
CA ASP A 31 -1.73 -8.07 4.14
C ASP A 31 -2.45 -9.25 4.82
N LEU A 32 -2.35 -10.45 4.25
CA LEU A 32 -3.09 -11.62 4.70
C LEU A 32 -2.61 -12.12 6.07
N VAL A 33 -1.31 -12.05 6.35
CA VAL A 33 -0.72 -12.45 7.63
C VAL A 33 -1.02 -11.43 8.73
N SER A 34 -1.20 -10.15 8.39
CA SER A 34 -1.50 -9.11 9.38
C SER A 34 -2.82 -9.34 10.11
N ILE A 35 -3.85 -9.87 9.43
CA ILE A 35 -5.19 -10.11 10.01
C ILE A 35 -5.17 -11.09 11.20
N PRO A 36 -4.73 -12.36 11.05
CA PRO A 36 -4.71 -13.30 12.16
C PRO A 36 -3.78 -12.82 13.29
N SER A 37 -2.70 -12.11 12.94
CA SER A 37 -1.79 -11.56 13.94
C SER A 37 -2.45 -10.48 14.80
N ILE A 38 -3.22 -9.56 14.20
CA ILE A 38 -4.01 -8.56 14.95
C ILE A 38 -5.09 -9.22 15.81
N ILE A 39 -5.78 -10.24 15.29
CA ILE A 39 -6.83 -10.93 16.04
C ILE A 39 -6.25 -11.63 17.27
N LYS A 40 -5.08 -12.25 17.13
CA LYS A 40 -4.44 -13.03 18.20
C LYS A 40 -3.75 -12.15 19.25
N ASN A 41 -3.01 -11.13 18.80
CA ASN A 41 -2.12 -10.36 19.66
C ASN A 41 -2.65 -8.95 19.97
N GLY A 42 -3.76 -8.54 19.34
CA GLY A 42 -4.24 -7.17 19.39
C GLY A 42 -3.46 -6.23 18.46
N PHE A 43 -3.73 -4.92 18.58
CA PHE A 43 -2.98 -3.88 17.87
C PHE A 43 -1.74 -3.51 18.68
N GLU A 44 -0.58 -4.06 18.32
CA GLU A 44 0.71 -3.64 18.86
C GLU A 44 1.39 -2.69 17.87
N LEU A 45 1.47 -1.40 18.24
CA LEU A 45 2.18 -0.38 17.45
C LEU A 45 3.68 -0.41 17.77
N ASN A 46 4.39 -1.42 17.26
CA ASN A 46 5.83 -1.50 17.40
C ASN A 46 6.51 -0.71 16.27
N LEU A 47 6.65 0.61 16.46
CA LEU A 47 7.43 1.49 15.58
C LEU A 47 8.92 1.47 15.96
N THR A 48 9.49 0.29 16.20
CA THR A 48 10.92 0.17 16.48
C THR A 48 11.73 0.38 15.18
N ASN A 49 13.04 0.58 15.30
CA ASN A 49 13.93 0.77 14.14
C ASN A 49 14.12 -0.50 13.31
N GLU A 50 13.61 -1.66 13.75
CA GLU A 50 13.75 -2.91 13.01
C GLU A 50 12.75 -2.97 11.85
N TYR A 51 13.24 -3.23 10.63
CA TYR A 51 12.43 -3.32 9.42
C TYR A 51 11.24 -4.29 9.56
N GLU A 52 11.47 -5.45 10.20
CA GLU A 52 10.46 -6.50 10.36
C GLU A 52 9.33 -6.15 11.35
N SER A 53 9.61 -5.32 12.36
CA SER A 53 8.59 -4.92 13.34
C SER A 53 7.46 -4.10 12.72
N ARG A 54 7.74 -3.47 11.56
CA ARG A 54 6.81 -2.62 10.82
C ARG A 54 5.86 -3.38 9.91
N PHE A 55 6.06 -4.70 9.75
CA PHE A 55 5.25 -5.51 8.84
C PHE A 55 3.78 -5.52 9.24
N LEU A 56 3.47 -5.73 10.51
CA LEU A 56 2.09 -5.81 10.97
C LEU A 56 1.31 -4.51 10.64
N ILE A 57 1.88 -3.36 10.97
CA ILE A 57 1.28 -2.04 10.70
C ILE A 57 1.18 -1.80 9.20
N THR A 58 2.26 -2.08 8.45
CA THR A 58 2.31 -1.88 6.99
C THR A 58 1.22 -2.66 6.27
N GLY A 59 1.01 -3.93 6.61
CA GLY A 59 0.00 -4.78 5.98
C GLY A 59 -1.41 -4.38 6.34
N SER A 60 -1.62 -4.00 7.59
CA SER A 60 -2.92 -3.51 8.06
C SER A 60 -3.34 -2.26 7.29
N ILE A 61 -2.46 -1.27 7.20
CA ILE A 61 -2.72 -0.02 6.46
C ILE A 61 -2.88 -0.31 4.96
N SER A 62 -2.04 -1.18 4.39
CA SER A 62 -2.12 -1.57 2.98
C SER A 62 -3.48 -2.18 2.66
N MET A 63 -3.90 -3.16 3.46
CA MET A 63 -5.15 -3.88 3.26
C MET A 63 -6.35 -2.94 3.31
N ILE A 64 -6.39 -2.03 4.30
CA ILE A 64 -7.46 -1.02 4.40
C ILE A 64 -7.44 -0.12 3.15
N GLY A 65 -6.28 0.34 2.71
CA GLY A 65 -6.14 1.15 1.50
C GLY A 65 -6.67 0.44 0.24
N LYS A 66 -6.37 -0.85 0.08
CA LYS A 66 -6.86 -1.68 -1.04
C LYS A 66 -8.38 -1.84 -0.98
N ILE A 67 -8.95 -2.14 0.18
CA ILE A 67 -10.40 -2.25 0.37
C ILE A 67 -11.09 -0.93 0.01
N VAL A 68 -10.58 0.21 0.50
CA VAL A 68 -11.12 1.54 0.19
C VAL A 68 -11.10 1.80 -1.33
N LEU A 69 -9.99 1.47 -2.02
CA LEU A 69 -9.92 1.59 -3.48
C LEU A 69 -10.90 0.65 -4.21
N ILE A 70 -11.10 -0.57 -3.72
CA ILE A 70 -12.08 -1.51 -4.30
C ILE A 70 -13.49 -0.96 -4.13
N VAL A 71 -13.88 -0.51 -2.93
CA VAL A 71 -15.20 0.10 -2.67
C VAL A 71 -15.44 1.31 -3.58
N SER A 72 -14.39 2.11 -3.84
CA SER A 72 -14.48 3.25 -4.78
C SER A 72 -14.83 2.86 -6.22
N LEU A 73 -14.69 1.60 -6.64
CA LEU A 73 -15.06 1.13 -7.98
C LEU A 73 -16.57 0.99 -8.16
N PHE A 74 -17.30 0.79 -7.06
CA PHE A 74 -18.74 0.54 -7.02
C PHE A 74 -19.57 1.76 -6.62
N SER A 75 -18.92 2.82 -6.11
CA SER A 75 -19.61 4.06 -5.74
C SER A 75 -20.19 4.78 -6.98
N LYS A 76 -21.49 5.11 -6.90
CA LYS A 76 -22.22 5.84 -7.95
C LYS A 76 -22.02 7.36 -7.87
N SER A 77 -21.84 7.90 -6.67
CA SER A 77 -21.63 9.33 -6.46
C SER A 77 -20.19 9.71 -6.82
N ILE A 78 -20.03 10.69 -7.71
CA ILE A 78 -18.71 11.17 -8.16
C ILE A 78 -17.90 11.75 -6.99
N LEU A 79 -18.55 12.47 -6.07
CA LEU A 79 -17.91 13.08 -4.92
C LEU A 79 -17.40 12.01 -3.95
N ILE A 80 -18.27 11.07 -3.56
CA ILE A 80 -17.90 9.98 -2.65
C ILE A 80 -16.81 9.11 -3.27
N LYS A 81 -16.94 8.78 -4.57
CA LYS A 81 -15.93 8.03 -5.30
C LYS A 81 -14.58 8.73 -5.26
N ASN A 82 -14.52 10.04 -5.48
CA ASN A 82 -13.26 10.78 -5.51
C ASN A 82 -12.60 10.80 -4.12
N ILE A 83 -13.38 11.03 -3.06
CA ILE A 83 -12.88 10.99 -1.67
C ILE A 83 -12.30 9.60 -1.36
N LEU A 84 -13.03 8.53 -1.66
CA LEU A 84 -12.55 7.16 -1.43
C LEU A 84 -11.27 6.87 -2.20
N VAL A 85 -11.14 7.32 -3.45
CA VAL A 85 -9.90 7.09 -4.22
C VAL A 85 -8.72 7.81 -3.58
N ILE A 86 -8.89 9.07 -3.17
CA ILE A 86 -7.82 9.84 -2.51
C ILE A 86 -7.43 9.18 -1.20
N GLN A 87 -8.40 8.84 -0.35
CA GLN A 87 -8.15 8.14 0.92
C GLN A 87 -7.41 6.82 0.70
N GLY A 88 -7.85 6.00 -0.27
CA GLY A 88 -7.21 4.73 -0.59
C GLY A 88 -5.76 4.91 -1.07
N ILE A 89 -5.50 5.88 -1.95
CA ILE A 89 -4.13 6.17 -2.41
C ILE A 89 -3.25 6.65 -1.25
N ILE A 90 -3.74 7.56 -0.40
CA ILE A 90 -3.00 8.05 0.76
C ILE A 90 -2.62 6.90 1.69
N LEU A 91 -3.56 6.00 2.00
CA LEU A 91 -3.28 4.84 2.84
C LEU A 91 -2.20 3.93 2.23
N LEU A 92 -2.26 3.66 0.92
CA LEU A 92 -1.24 2.86 0.25
C LEU A 92 0.13 3.53 0.22
N LEU A 93 0.16 4.86 0.07
CA LEU A 93 1.39 5.65 0.15
C LEU A 93 1.97 5.64 1.58
N ILE A 94 1.14 5.76 2.61
CA ILE A 94 1.56 5.65 4.01
C ILE A 94 2.13 4.26 4.27
N SER A 95 1.44 3.19 3.88
CA SER A 95 1.92 1.81 4.00
C SER A 95 3.28 1.62 3.32
N PHE A 96 3.42 2.09 2.08
CA PHE A 96 4.69 2.04 1.36
C PHE A 96 5.78 2.88 2.06
N GLY A 97 5.44 4.07 2.57
CA GLY A 97 6.34 4.94 3.32
C GLY A 97 6.83 4.33 4.62
N VAL A 98 5.94 3.73 5.42
CA VAL A 98 6.31 3.04 6.67
C VAL A 98 7.27 1.89 6.41
N LEU A 99 7.06 1.14 5.31
CA LEU A 99 7.98 0.09 4.88
C LEU A 99 9.34 0.62 4.43
N THR A 100 9.41 1.83 3.89
CA THR A 100 10.61 2.35 3.20
C THR A 100 11.36 3.45 3.95
N ILE A 101 10.77 4.10 4.95
CA ILE A 101 11.39 5.22 5.69
C ILE A 101 12.03 4.69 6.97
N GLY A 102 13.31 4.29 6.93
CA GLY A 102 14.01 3.78 8.12
C GLY A 102 15.47 3.44 7.89
N ASP A 103 15.76 2.68 6.82
CA ASP A 103 17.08 2.04 6.62
C ASP A 103 17.74 2.45 5.29
N TRP A 104 17.69 3.74 4.95
CA TRP A 104 18.13 4.27 3.66
C TRP A 104 19.61 4.06 3.32
N PHE A 105 20.46 3.76 4.31
CA PHE A 105 21.91 3.76 4.13
C PHE A 105 22.60 2.39 4.19
N TYR A 106 21.95 1.32 4.67
CA TYR A 106 22.70 0.07 4.96
C TYR A 106 22.04 -1.27 4.61
N GLU A 107 20.79 -1.32 4.15
CA GLU A 107 20.15 -2.63 3.88
C GLU A 107 19.74 -2.83 2.41
N SER A 108 20.27 -3.88 1.80
CA SER A 108 19.86 -4.39 0.49
C SER A 108 18.35 -4.69 0.41
N LEU A 109 17.74 -5.01 1.55
CA LEU A 109 16.31 -5.27 1.71
C LEU A 109 15.45 -4.05 1.33
N PHE A 110 15.86 -2.85 1.77
CA PHE A 110 15.19 -1.59 1.44
C PHE A 110 15.15 -1.34 -0.07
N ILE A 111 16.29 -1.51 -0.74
CA ILE A 111 16.43 -1.21 -2.18
C ILE A 111 15.45 -2.07 -2.99
N ILE A 112 15.32 -3.35 -2.64
CA ILE A 112 14.41 -4.29 -3.33
C ILE A 112 12.96 -3.83 -3.21
N SER A 113 12.53 -3.48 -2.00
CA SER A 113 11.16 -2.99 -1.76
C SER A 113 10.88 -1.65 -2.43
N PHE A 114 11.84 -0.74 -2.38
CA PHE A 114 11.69 0.56 -3.02
C PHE A 114 11.61 0.44 -4.55
N CYS A 115 12.54 -0.30 -5.17
CA CYS A 115 12.56 -0.50 -6.62
C CYS A 115 11.31 -1.23 -7.13
N SER A 116 10.84 -2.26 -6.42
CA SER A 116 9.59 -2.96 -6.78
C SER A 116 8.33 -2.10 -6.57
N GLY A 117 8.41 -1.05 -5.75
CA GLY A 117 7.35 -0.05 -5.55
C GLY A 117 7.21 1.01 -6.64
N ILE A 118 8.18 1.15 -7.54
CA ILE A 118 8.16 2.19 -8.60
C ILE A 118 6.91 2.10 -9.49
N PRO A 119 6.50 0.92 -10.01
CA PRO A 119 5.26 0.80 -10.79
C PRO A 119 4.02 1.28 -10.02
N PHE A 120 3.96 1.01 -8.71
CA PHE A 120 2.87 1.50 -7.86
C PHE A 120 2.85 3.03 -7.79
N LEU A 121 4.01 3.67 -7.57
CA LEU A 121 4.12 5.14 -7.52
C LEU A 121 3.71 5.79 -8.85
N MET A 122 4.12 5.22 -9.98
CA MET A 122 3.72 5.73 -11.29
C MET A 122 2.20 5.64 -11.49
N TYR A 123 1.58 4.52 -11.10
CA TYR A 123 0.14 4.33 -11.27
C TYR A 123 -0.69 5.12 -10.26
N SER A 124 -0.21 5.35 -9.03
CA SER A 124 -0.87 6.23 -8.08
C SER A 124 -0.92 7.67 -8.62
N GLY A 125 0.19 8.19 -9.13
CA GLY A 125 0.24 9.49 -9.82
C GLY A 125 -0.69 9.57 -11.03
N ARG A 126 -0.72 8.50 -11.85
CA ARG A 126 -1.63 8.41 -13.01
C ARG A 126 -3.11 8.45 -12.61
N VAL A 127 -3.51 7.76 -11.53
CA VAL A 127 -4.90 7.79 -11.04
C VAL A 127 -5.27 9.21 -10.61
N THR A 128 -4.42 9.86 -9.81
CA THR A 128 -4.64 11.23 -9.35
C THR A 128 -4.77 12.21 -10.52
N TYR A 129 -3.88 12.13 -11.51
CA TYR A 129 -3.95 12.95 -12.73
C TYR A 129 -5.27 12.76 -13.48
N LEU A 130 -5.68 11.51 -13.72
CA LEU A 130 -6.91 11.23 -14.45
C LEU A 130 -8.16 11.68 -13.69
N MET A 131 -8.14 11.67 -12.36
CA MET A 131 -9.23 12.20 -11.55
C MET A 131 -9.35 13.72 -11.70
N ILE A 132 -8.23 14.45 -11.60
CA ILE A 132 -8.23 15.91 -11.78
C ILE A 132 -8.74 16.27 -13.18
N LYS A 133 -8.32 15.52 -14.21
CA LYS A 133 -8.77 15.73 -15.59
C LYS A 133 -10.26 15.43 -15.79
N GLN A 134 -10.86 14.50 -15.04
CA GLN A 134 -12.30 14.18 -15.14
C GLN A 134 -13.20 15.18 -14.41
N ASN A 135 -12.66 15.94 -13.46
CA ASN A 135 -13.39 16.97 -12.73
C ASN A 135 -13.27 18.37 -13.38
N LYS A 136 -12.52 18.50 -14.48
CA LYS A 136 -12.47 19.66 -15.36
C LYS A 136 -13.37 19.40 -16.57
#